data_AF-A0A6B1AV81-F1
#
_entry.id   AF-A0A6B1AV81-F1
#
_cell.length_a   1.000
_cell.length_b   1.000
_cell.length_c   1.000
_cell.angle_alpha   90.00
_cell.angle_beta   90.00
_cell.angle_gamma   90.00
#
_symmetry.space_group_name_H-M   'P 1'
#
loop_
_entity.id
_entity.type
_entity.pdbx_description
1 polymer ?
#
loop_
_entity_poly.entity_id
_entity_poly.type
_entity_poly.pdbx_seq_one_letter_code
_entity_poly.pdbx_strand_id
1 'polypeptide(L)'
;MTYTLYGAPVSLYSGKARSYLRSQGIDFVETSPGSERYLNHVAPTVGRWIIPCLETPDGTIIQDGADIIDHFEKGDGRSLRRFSAYPDSAVLLAVAHLFELFGGEGLLRPAMHYRWNFDDENLQFLISEFALLSPLSLSAEQAEQAFLHSSGRMRKAAVGFGVTTESAPAIEAAFAEFLGLFSAHLVDHPYLLGGQPTIGDFGLIAAMWAHLFRDPAPQALVKRRAPRVGRWVERMTTSDPYLHEYGDSSELVDDTAIPETLLAMMRFVAEEYLPEMTAHVDRANEWLAENPDIKPGTNGLKNPAARGLSGGGGLTGRGAATFDWRGQKLTTSVMPYRFWLLQRLHDDLAAADADDQTRVREVFRAGEVEAFLDLRTLRRVARVNHLEVWV
;
A
#
# COMPACT_ATOMS: atom_id res chain seq x y z
N MET A 1 -27.12 1.36 10.87
CA MET A 1 -26.72 0.54 9.71
C MET A 1 -25.21 0.55 9.71
N THR A 2 -24.55 -0.59 9.83
CA THR A 2 -23.13 -0.64 10.23
C THR A 2 -22.31 -1.39 9.19
N TYR A 3 -21.24 -0.76 8.72
CA TYR A 3 -20.27 -1.41 7.84
C TYR A 3 -19.48 -2.48 8.61
N THR A 4 -19.11 -3.57 7.95
CA THR A 4 -18.23 -4.59 8.54
C THR A 4 -16.92 -4.66 7.76
N LEU A 5 -15.81 -4.34 8.42
CA LEU A 5 -14.47 -4.51 7.87
C LEU A 5 -13.92 -5.88 8.26
N TYR A 6 -13.78 -6.79 7.30
CA TYR A 6 -13.04 -8.02 7.49
C TYR A 6 -11.55 -7.75 7.28
N GLY A 7 -10.82 -7.71 8.39
CA GLY A 7 -9.42 -7.29 8.43
C GLY A 7 -8.72 -7.80 9.67
N ALA A 8 -7.42 -7.51 9.77
CA ALA A 8 -6.63 -7.89 10.93
C ALA A 8 -5.54 -6.86 11.25
N PRO A 9 -5.14 -6.71 12.53
CA PRO A 9 -4.07 -5.80 12.93
C PRO A 9 -2.74 -6.07 12.22
N VAL A 10 -2.45 -7.33 11.89
CA VAL A 10 -1.24 -7.76 11.18
C VAL A 10 -1.23 -7.39 9.69
N SER A 11 -2.38 -7.02 9.09
CA SER A 11 -2.45 -6.78 7.65
C SER A 11 -2.15 -5.33 7.29
N LEU A 12 -1.14 -5.16 6.41
CA LEU A 12 -0.76 -3.90 5.79
C LEU A 12 -1.97 -3.22 5.13
N TYR A 13 -2.65 -3.96 4.26
CA TYR A 13 -3.76 -3.44 3.48
C TYR A 13 -5.00 -3.16 4.36
N SER A 14 -5.20 -3.93 5.45
CA SER A 14 -6.23 -3.59 6.44
C SER A 14 -5.88 -2.31 7.20
N GLY A 15 -4.60 -2.03 7.42
CA GLY A 15 -4.11 -0.76 7.95
C GLY A 15 -4.55 0.45 7.12
N LYS A 16 -4.42 0.38 5.78
CA LYS A 16 -4.89 1.42 4.85
C LYS A 16 -6.39 1.70 5.02
N ALA A 17 -7.23 0.69 4.86
CA ALA A 17 -8.68 0.86 4.94
C ALA A 17 -9.15 1.31 6.33
N ARG A 18 -8.61 0.70 7.40
CA ARG A 18 -8.94 1.05 8.79
C ARG A 18 -8.58 2.50 9.11
N SER A 19 -7.40 2.94 8.68
CA SER A 19 -6.94 4.31 8.89
C SER A 19 -7.88 5.31 8.23
N TYR A 20 -8.25 5.09 6.96
CA TYR A 20 -9.23 5.92 6.26
C TYR A 20 -10.57 5.98 6.99
N LEU A 21 -11.17 4.83 7.32
CA LEU A 21 -12.46 4.78 8.00
C LEU A 21 -12.45 5.54 9.33
N ARG A 22 -11.36 5.42 10.11
CA ARG A 22 -11.21 6.12 11.39
C ARG A 22 -11.00 7.62 11.22
N SER A 23 -10.14 8.05 10.29
CA SER A 23 -9.89 9.47 10.03
C SER A 23 -11.14 10.19 9.51
N GLN A 24 -11.98 9.49 8.73
CA GLN A 24 -13.30 9.98 8.31
C GLN A 24 -14.38 9.79 9.39
N GLY A 25 -14.06 9.09 10.48
CA GLY A 25 -14.97 8.68 11.55
C GLY A 25 -16.26 8.06 11.04
N ILE A 26 -16.12 7.16 10.07
CA ILE A 26 -17.17 6.29 9.56
C ILE A 26 -17.37 5.15 10.56
N ASP A 27 -18.61 4.87 10.93
CA ASP A 27 -18.93 3.78 11.86
C ASP A 27 -18.78 2.41 11.18
N PHE A 28 -17.90 1.56 11.73
CA PHE A 28 -17.71 0.18 11.28
C PHE A 28 -17.38 -0.76 12.43
N VAL A 29 -17.67 -2.04 12.23
CA VAL A 29 -17.20 -3.14 13.09
C VAL A 29 -16.08 -3.86 12.36
N GLU A 30 -14.91 -3.99 12.99
CA GLU A 30 -13.86 -4.84 12.47
C GLU A 30 -14.07 -6.29 12.93
N THR A 31 -14.07 -7.23 11.98
CA THR A 31 -14.32 -8.66 12.21
C THR A 31 -13.15 -9.49 11.70
N SER A 32 -12.81 -10.55 12.43
CA SER A 32 -11.75 -11.48 12.03
C SER A 32 -12.07 -12.18 10.69
N PRO A 33 -11.08 -12.34 9.80
CA PRO A 33 -11.21 -13.16 8.59
C PRO A 33 -11.21 -14.67 8.89
N GLY A 34 -11.07 -15.08 10.15
CA GLY A 34 -11.33 -16.44 10.61
C GLY A 34 -12.81 -16.72 10.92
N SER A 35 -13.68 -15.70 10.82
CA SER A 35 -15.12 -15.86 11.06
C SER A 35 -15.80 -16.72 10.00
N GLU A 36 -16.88 -17.41 10.40
CA GLU A 36 -17.69 -18.25 9.50
C GLU A 36 -18.23 -17.44 8.30
N ARG A 37 -18.71 -16.22 8.56
CA ARG A 37 -19.21 -15.30 7.52
C ARG A 37 -18.12 -15.00 6.49
N TYR A 38 -16.90 -14.73 6.93
CA TYR A 38 -15.82 -14.45 5.99
C TYR A 38 -15.46 -15.70 5.16
N LEU A 39 -15.24 -16.84 5.82
CA LEU A 39 -14.77 -18.07 5.17
C LEU A 39 -15.79 -18.66 4.20
N ASN A 40 -17.08 -18.61 4.54
CA ASN A 40 -18.13 -19.27 3.78
C ASN A 40 -18.89 -18.33 2.82
N HIS A 41 -18.73 -17.02 2.96
CA HIS A 41 -19.44 -16.06 2.10
C HIS A 41 -18.51 -15.01 1.47
N VAL A 42 -17.75 -14.26 2.26
CA VAL A 42 -16.94 -13.14 1.73
C VAL A 42 -15.81 -13.63 0.82
N ALA A 43 -14.98 -14.56 1.29
CA ALA A 43 -13.86 -15.08 0.50
C ALA A 43 -14.32 -15.81 -0.78
N PRO A 44 -15.39 -16.64 -0.76
CA PRO A 44 -15.98 -17.19 -1.98
C PRO A 44 -16.50 -16.13 -2.95
N THR A 45 -17.18 -15.08 -2.48
CA THR A 45 -17.69 -13.98 -3.31
C THR A 45 -16.55 -13.22 -4.01
N VAL A 46 -15.46 -12.96 -3.29
CA VAL A 46 -14.26 -12.31 -3.82
C VAL A 46 -13.42 -13.24 -4.73
N GLY A 47 -13.66 -14.55 -4.66
CA GLY A 47 -12.93 -15.56 -5.44
C GLY A 47 -11.52 -15.87 -4.93
N ARG A 48 -11.12 -15.29 -3.80
CA ARG A 48 -9.82 -15.55 -3.14
C ARG A 48 -9.86 -15.15 -1.66
N TRP A 49 -9.05 -15.82 -0.84
CA TRP A 49 -8.80 -15.38 0.54
C TRP A 49 -7.85 -14.17 0.52
N ILE A 50 -8.39 -12.98 0.80
CA ILE A 50 -7.65 -11.71 0.81
C ILE A 50 -8.33 -10.68 1.73
N ILE A 51 -7.53 -9.91 2.46
CA ILE A 51 -8.01 -8.84 3.33
C ILE A 51 -7.32 -7.51 2.97
N PRO A 52 -8.00 -6.36 3.12
CA PRO A 52 -9.34 -6.20 3.70
C PRO A 52 -10.46 -6.49 2.70
N CYS A 53 -11.64 -6.82 3.25
CA CYS A 53 -12.92 -6.76 2.55
C CYS A 53 -13.91 -5.96 3.40
N LEU A 54 -14.67 -5.05 2.79
CA LEU A 54 -15.74 -4.31 3.46
C LEU A 54 -17.10 -4.86 3.01
N GLU A 55 -17.95 -5.23 3.95
CA GLU A 55 -19.36 -5.51 3.70
C GLU A 55 -20.17 -4.27 4.09
N THR A 56 -20.92 -3.72 3.13
CA THR A 56 -21.80 -2.57 3.36
C THR A 56 -23.09 -3.02 4.07
N PRO A 57 -23.91 -2.08 4.60
CA PRO A 57 -25.16 -2.46 5.26
C PRO A 57 -26.19 -3.19 4.39
N ASP A 58 -26.07 -3.12 3.06
CA ASP A 58 -26.95 -3.83 2.13
C ASP A 58 -26.40 -5.22 1.73
N GLY A 59 -25.23 -5.61 2.24
CA GLY A 59 -24.57 -6.89 1.96
C GLY A 59 -23.61 -6.85 0.77
N THR A 60 -23.44 -5.71 0.10
CA THR A 60 -22.45 -5.57 -0.97
C THR A 60 -21.04 -5.75 -0.41
N ILE A 61 -20.22 -6.57 -1.09
CA ILE A 61 -18.82 -6.81 -0.73
C ILE A 61 -17.92 -5.94 -1.59
N ILE A 62 -17.02 -5.20 -0.95
CA ILE A 62 -16.01 -4.34 -1.59
C ILE A 62 -14.64 -4.87 -1.19
N GLN A 63 -13.82 -5.21 -2.18
CA GLN A 63 -12.45 -5.69 -1.96
C GLN A 63 -11.49 -4.85 -2.75
N ASP A 64 -10.89 -3.92 -2.04
CA ASP A 64 -9.46 -3.66 -1.83
C ASP A 64 -9.39 -2.42 -0.93
N GLY A 65 -8.25 -2.12 -0.29
CA GLY A 65 -8.09 -0.86 0.42
C GLY A 65 -8.35 0.37 -0.47
N ALA A 66 -7.93 0.36 -1.74
CA ALA A 66 -8.21 1.44 -2.68
C ALA A 66 -9.69 1.50 -3.08
N ASP A 67 -10.32 0.36 -3.40
CA ASP A 67 -11.76 0.31 -3.75
C ASP A 67 -12.64 0.70 -2.56
N ILE A 68 -12.25 0.34 -1.33
CA ILE A 68 -12.94 0.75 -0.11
C ILE A 68 -12.88 2.26 0.05
N ILE A 69 -11.72 2.89 -0.15
CA ILE A 69 -11.61 4.35 -0.09
C ILE A 69 -12.46 4.99 -1.19
N ASP A 70 -12.41 4.46 -2.42
CA ASP A 70 -13.19 5.00 -3.53
C ASP A 70 -14.71 4.87 -3.34
N HIS A 71 -15.19 3.86 -2.61
CA HIS A 71 -16.60 3.77 -2.23
C HIS A 71 -17.05 5.02 -1.44
N PHE A 72 -16.21 5.52 -0.54
CA PHE A 72 -16.51 6.69 0.29
C PHE A 72 -16.04 8.03 -0.33
N GLU A 73 -15.14 8.01 -1.30
CA GLU A 73 -14.67 9.24 -1.95
C GLU A 73 -15.44 9.55 -3.24
N LYS A 74 -15.76 8.51 -4.02
CA LYS A 74 -16.30 8.61 -5.40
C LYS A 74 -17.63 7.86 -5.56
N GLY A 75 -17.97 6.94 -4.65
CA GLY A 75 -19.15 6.07 -4.74
C GLY A 75 -20.28 6.39 -3.77
N ASP A 76 -21.10 5.37 -3.49
CA ASP A 76 -22.34 5.51 -2.71
C ASP A 76 -22.12 5.92 -1.24
N GLY A 77 -20.92 5.66 -0.70
CA GLY A 77 -20.55 6.06 0.66
C GLY A 77 -20.19 7.55 0.80
N ARG A 78 -20.18 8.32 -0.30
CA ARG A 78 -19.64 9.70 -0.33
C ARG A 78 -20.26 10.66 0.66
N SER A 79 -21.52 10.49 1.03
CA SER A 79 -22.17 11.35 2.02
C SER A 79 -21.64 11.17 3.46
N LEU A 80 -20.85 10.12 3.72
CA LEU A 80 -20.32 9.81 5.05
C LEU A 80 -18.91 10.37 5.30
N ARG A 81 -18.18 10.79 4.27
CA ARG A 81 -16.83 11.35 4.44
C ARG A 81 -16.90 12.73 5.09
N ARG A 82 -15.94 13.04 5.98
CA ARG A 82 -15.77 14.35 6.62
C ARG A 82 -14.99 15.32 5.74
N PHE A 83 -13.98 14.83 5.03
CA PHE A 83 -13.13 15.61 4.12
C PHE A 83 -12.71 14.75 2.93
N SER A 84 -12.30 15.38 1.82
CA SER A 84 -11.79 14.65 0.65
C SER A 84 -10.38 14.15 0.91
N ALA A 85 -10.13 12.86 0.70
CA ALA A 85 -8.78 12.31 0.69
C ALA A 85 -8.04 12.58 -0.64
N TYR A 86 -8.77 13.02 -1.67
CA TYR A 86 -8.24 13.43 -2.97
C TYR A 86 -8.16 14.96 -3.04
N PRO A 87 -6.95 15.54 -3.15
CA PRO A 87 -6.78 16.98 -3.36
C PRO A 87 -7.45 17.45 -4.66
N ASP A 88 -7.97 18.68 -4.66
CA ASP A 88 -8.53 19.29 -5.88
C ASP A 88 -7.45 19.78 -6.84
N SER A 89 -6.27 20.15 -6.33
CA SER A 89 -5.10 20.51 -7.14
C SER A 89 -4.55 19.29 -7.87
N ALA A 90 -4.41 19.39 -9.20
CA ALA A 90 -3.83 18.33 -10.03
C ALA A 90 -2.39 17.98 -9.61
N VAL A 91 -1.60 18.98 -9.19
CA VAL A 91 -0.23 18.79 -8.69
C VAL A 91 -0.24 17.94 -7.43
N LEU A 92 -1.03 18.33 -6.43
CA LEU A 92 -1.08 17.62 -5.15
C LEU A 92 -1.70 16.23 -5.30
N LEU A 93 -2.71 16.08 -6.17
CA LEU A 93 -3.33 14.80 -6.48
C LEU A 93 -2.34 13.82 -7.13
N ALA A 94 -1.54 14.29 -8.09
CA ALA A 94 -0.49 13.47 -8.70
C ALA A 94 0.55 13.03 -7.67
N VAL A 95 1.01 13.93 -6.79
CA VAL A 95 1.93 13.59 -5.69
C VAL A 95 1.27 12.60 -4.72
N ALA A 96 -0.01 12.78 -4.38
CA ALA A 96 -0.75 11.87 -3.52
C ALA A 96 -0.81 10.45 -4.10
N HIS A 97 -1.03 10.30 -5.41
CA HIS A 97 -1.01 8.99 -6.07
C HIS A 97 0.39 8.35 -6.13
N LEU A 98 1.45 9.15 -6.29
CA LEU A 98 2.83 8.64 -6.21
C LEU A 98 3.07 7.99 -4.84
N PHE A 99 2.66 8.66 -3.76
CA PHE A 99 2.81 8.12 -2.40
C PHE A 99 1.78 7.05 -2.05
N GLU A 100 0.59 7.04 -2.66
CA GLU A 100 -0.35 5.93 -2.58
C GLU A 100 0.31 4.63 -3.07
N LEU A 101 0.91 4.72 -4.27
CA LEU A 101 1.60 3.62 -4.92
C LEU A 101 2.86 3.21 -4.14
N PHE A 102 3.73 4.17 -3.81
CA PHE A 102 4.96 3.89 -3.09
C PHE A 102 4.70 3.33 -1.68
N GLY A 103 3.75 3.91 -0.93
CA GLY A 103 3.44 3.45 0.41
C GLY A 103 2.80 2.05 0.46
N GLY A 104 1.91 1.76 -0.50
CA GLY A 104 1.24 0.46 -0.59
C GLY A 104 2.13 -0.64 -1.15
N GLU A 105 3.04 -0.32 -2.08
CA GLU A 105 3.75 -1.32 -2.89
C GLU A 105 5.28 -1.20 -2.83
N GLY A 106 5.84 0.01 -2.71
CA GLY A 106 7.27 0.25 -2.57
C GLY A 106 7.81 -0.03 -1.16
N LEU A 107 7.06 0.33 -0.11
CA LEU A 107 7.41 0.02 1.27
C LEU A 107 7.21 -1.45 1.67
N LEU A 108 6.75 -2.31 0.75
CA LEU A 108 6.64 -3.76 1.01
C LEU A 108 7.98 -4.40 1.34
N ARG A 109 9.07 -3.94 0.72
CA ARG A 109 10.42 -4.49 0.94
C ARG A 109 10.87 -4.33 2.40
N PRO A 110 10.94 -3.12 3.00
CA PRO A 110 11.25 -2.97 4.41
C PRO A 110 10.18 -3.61 5.31
N ALA A 111 8.89 -3.52 4.96
CA ALA A 111 7.82 -4.15 5.76
C ALA A 111 8.02 -5.67 5.91
N MET A 112 8.33 -6.36 4.82
CA MET A 112 8.57 -7.80 4.83
C MET A 112 9.90 -8.16 5.51
N HIS A 113 10.95 -7.36 5.30
CA HIS A 113 12.23 -7.58 5.96
C HIS A 113 12.12 -7.47 7.49
N TYR A 114 11.59 -6.35 7.99
CA TYR A 114 11.48 -6.12 9.43
C TYR A 114 10.55 -7.09 10.14
N ARG A 115 9.48 -7.56 9.47
CA ARG A 115 8.59 -8.57 10.05
C ARG A 115 9.26 -9.93 10.17
N TRP A 116 9.91 -10.38 9.11
CA TRP A 116 10.26 -11.80 8.95
C TRP A 116 11.72 -12.15 9.23
N ASN A 117 12.60 -11.17 9.51
CA ASN A 117 14.02 -11.44 9.75
C ASN A 117 14.53 -11.02 11.14
N PHE A 118 13.62 -10.69 12.06
CA PHE A 118 13.91 -10.25 13.43
C PHE A 118 13.20 -11.15 14.44
N ASP A 119 13.49 -12.45 14.42
CA ASP A 119 12.76 -13.43 15.24
C ASP A 119 12.99 -13.28 16.73
N ASP A 120 14.19 -12.84 17.11
CA ASP A 120 14.55 -12.60 18.52
C ASP A 120 13.61 -11.58 19.16
N GLU A 121 13.19 -10.56 18.41
CA GLU A 121 12.26 -9.53 18.88
C GLU A 121 10.79 -9.81 18.51
N ASN A 122 10.52 -10.34 17.31
CA ASN A 122 9.17 -10.36 16.75
C ASN A 122 8.43 -11.70 16.92
N LEU A 123 9.11 -12.85 17.02
CA LEU A 123 8.46 -14.15 16.80
C LEU A 123 7.27 -14.39 17.73
N GLN A 124 7.43 -14.14 19.03
CA GLN A 124 6.35 -14.33 20.02
C GLN A 124 5.16 -13.38 19.78
N PHE A 125 5.46 -12.14 19.41
CA PHE A 125 4.43 -11.18 19.03
C PHE A 125 3.66 -11.65 17.79
N LEU A 126 4.37 -12.11 16.75
CA LEU A 126 3.76 -12.58 15.51
C LEU A 126 2.90 -13.84 15.71
N ILE A 127 3.32 -14.80 16.55
CA ILE A 127 2.51 -15.97 16.91
C ILE A 127 1.15 -15.53 17.46
N SER A 128 1.16 -14.63 18.45
CA SER A 128 -0.05 -14.09 19.07
C SER A 128 -0.94 -13.36 18.06
N GLU A 129 -0.35 -12.50 17.25
CA GLU A 129 -1.10 -11.60 16.38
C GLU A 129 -1.68 -12.29 15.13
N PHE A 130 -0.99 -13.29 14.59
CA PHE A 130 -1.53 -14.09 13.48
C PHE A 130 -2.62 -15.07 13.94
N ALA A 131 -2.68 -15.43 15.23
CA ALA A 131 -3.80 -16.21 15.75
C ALA A 131 -5.15 -15.51 15.55
N LEU A 132 -5.18 -14.17 15.46
CA LEU A 132 -6.38 -13.37 15.19
C LEU A 132 -6.99 -13.64 13.80
N LEU A 133 -6.23 -14.23 12.88
CA LEU A 133 -6.71 -14.65 11.55
C LEU A 133 -7.41 -16.01 11.58
N SER A 134 -7.26 -16.76 12.67
CA SER A 134 -7.75 -18.13 12.78
C SER A 134 -9.21 -18.19 13.24
N PRO A 135 -9.96 -19.24 12.88
CA PRO A 135 -11.26 -19.50 13.48
C PRO A 135 -11.14 -19.64 15.00
N LEU A 136 -12.11 -19.06 15.73
CA LEU A 136 -12.16 -19.15 17.20
C LEU A 136 -12.32 -20.57 17.74
N SER A 137 -12.69 -21.53 16.88
CA SER A 137 -12.79 -22.95 17.24
C SER A 137 -11.44 -23.65 17.36
N LEU A 138 -10.34 -23.04 16.90
CA LEU A 138 -9.00 -23.62 17.03
C LEU A 138 -8.44 -23.39 18.44
N SER A 139 -7.75 -24.40 18.98
CA SER A 139 -6.96 -24.21 20.20
C SER A 139 -5.76 -23.31 19.94
N ALA A 140 -5.15 -22.78 21.01
CA ALA A 140 -3.94 -21.97 20.91
C ALA A 140 -2.80 -22.73 20.19
N GLU A 141 -2.61 -24.01 20.51
CA GLU A 141 -1.60 -24.86 19.87
C GLU A 141 -1.90 -25.05 18.37
N GLN A 142 -3.16 -25.23 18.00
CA GLN A 142 -3.56 -25.36 16.59
C GLN A 142 -3.32 -24.06 15.81
N ALA A 143 -3.64 -22.92 16.41
CA ALA A 143 -3.38 -21.61 15.81
C ALA A 143 -1.87 -21.35 15.66
N GLU A 144 -1.07 -21.74 16.65
CA GLU A 144 0.39 -21.66 16.58
C GLU A 144 0.96 -22.55 15.47
N GLN A 145 0.51 -23.80 15.35
CA GLN A 145 0.94 -24.68 14.26
C GLN A 145 0.55 -24.13 12.87
N ALA A 146 -0.66 -23.55 12.76
CA ALA A 146 -1.09 -22.86 11.55
C ALA A 146 -0.20 -21.65 11.24
N PHE A 147 0.19 -20.87 12.25
CA PHE A 147 1.15 -19.78 12.11
C PHE A 147 2.50 -20.31 11.62
N LEU A 148 3.11 -21.29 12.28
CA LEU A 148 4.42 -21.84 11.91
C LEU A 148 4.44 -22.36 10.46
N HIS A 149 3.35 -23.01 10.03
CA HIS A 149 3.21 -23.43 8.64
C HIS A 149 3.08 -22.25 7.67
N SER A 150 2.30 -21.23 8.01
CA SER A 150 2.06 -20.05 7.16
C SER A 150 3.26 -19.10 7.10
N SER A 151 3.98 -18.90 8.21
CA SER A 151 5.12 -17.99 8.33
C SER A 151 6.29 -18.44 7.45
N GLY A 152 6.51 -19.76 7.32
CA GLY A 152 7.48 -20.31 6.37
C GLY A 152 7.16 -19.95 4.91
N ARG A 153 5.87 -19.87 4.53
CA ARG A 153 5.46 -19.40 3.20
C ARG A 153 5.64 -17.90 3.05
N MET A 154 5.32 -17.11 4.07
CA MET A 154 5.47 -15.65 4.06
C MET A 154 6.94 -15.22 3.97
N ARG A 155 7.85 -15.92 4.65
CA ARG A 155 9.31 -15.74 4.51
C ARG A 155 9.78 -16.00 3.09
N LYS A 156 9.29 -17.09 2.46
CA LYS A 156 9.58 -17.36 1.05
C LYS A 156 9.01 -16.29 0.13
N ALA A 157 7.85 -15.72 0.46
CA ALA A 157 7.27 -14.61 -0.29
C ALA A 157 8.04 -13.30 -0.13
N ALA A 158 8.70 -13.06 1.02
CA ALA A 158 9.56 -11.90 1.23
C ALA A 158 10.67 -11.80 0.17
N VAL A 159 11.21 -12.94 -0.27
CA VAL A 159 12.21 -13.01 -1.36
C VAL A 159 11.65 -12.45 -2.67
N GLY A 160 10.34 -12.64 -2.93
CA GLY A 160 9.62 -12.04 -4.06
C GLY A 160 9.54 -10.52 -4.03
N PHE A 161 9.88 -9.89 -2.90
CA PHE A 161 9.99 -8.43 -2.75
C PHE A 161 11.45 -7.97 -2.65
N GLY A 162 12.41 -8.83 -2.97
CA GLY A 162 13.84 -8.50 -2.94
C GLY A 162 14.47 -8.58 -1.56
N VAL A 163 13.81 -9.22 -0.60
CA VAL A 163 14.34 -9.41 0.76
C VAL A 163 15.24 -10.65 0.78
N THR A 164 16.54 -10.43 0.91
CA THR A 164 17.56 -11.48 1.08
C THR A 164 18.56 -11.07 2.17
N THR A 165 19.45 -11.97 2.55
CA THR A 165 20.54 -11.66 3.50
C THR A 165 21.47 -10.59 2.94
N GLU A 166 21.72 -10.59 1.64
CA GLU A 166 22.58 -9.63 0.95
C GLU A 166 21.93 -8.25 0.90
N SER A 167 20.61 -8.17 0.67
CA SER A 167 19.92 -6.89 0.56
C SER A 167 19.52 -6.27 1.90
N ALA A 168 19.49 -7.07 2.97
CA ALA A 168 19.08 -6.64 4.31
C ALA A 168 19.75 -5.35 4.81
N PRO A 169 21.10 -5.19 4.77
CA PRO A 169 21.74 -3.96 5.23
C PRO A 169 21.31 -2.70 4.46
N ALA A 170 21.11 -2.84 3.14
CA ALA A 170 20.62 -1.74 2.30
C ALA A 170 19.15 -1.40 2.59
N ILE A 171 18.32 -2.41 2.91
CA ILE A 171 16.91 -2.20 3.30
C ILE A 171 16.84 -1.41 4.61
N GLU A 172 17.65 -1.77 5.60
CA GLU A 172 17.68 -1.07 6.89
C GLU A 172 18.20 0.37 6.75
N ALA A 173 19.23 0.58 5.92
CA ALA A 173 19.76 1.91 5.63
C ALA A 173 18.71 2.80 4.93
N ALA A 174 18.05 2.27 3.89
CA ALA A 174 16.99 2.96 3.18
C ALA A 174 15.80 3.29 4.10
N PHE A 175 15.40 2.37 4.98
CA PHE A 175 14.32 2.65 5.93
C PHE A 175 14.71 3.73 6.95
N ALA A 176 15.94 3.74 7.45
CA ALA A 176 16.43 4.81 8.31
C ALA A 176 16.46 6.16 7.60
N GLU A 177 16.82 6.20 6.32
CA GLU A 177 16.76 7.40 5.48
C GLU A 177 15.32 7.90 5.31
N PHE A 178 14.38 7.01 4.94
CA PHE A 178 12.96 7.33 4.87
C PHE A 178 12.44 7.98 6.16
N LEU A 179 12.77 7.38 7.31
CA LEU A 179 12.37 7.89 8.62
C LEU A 179 12.94 9.29 8.88
N GLY A 180 14.18 9.56 8.47
CA GLY A 180 14.81 10.87 8.57
C GLY A 180 14.12 11.92 7.70
N LEU A 181 13.90 11.60 6.42
CA LEU A 181 13.25 12.49 5.46
C LEU A 181 11.81 12.81 5.87
N PHE A 182 11.03 11.78 6.21
CA PHE A 182 9.64 12.00 6.62
C PHE A 182 9.55 12.72 7.96
N SER A 183 10.44 12.42 8.92
CA SER A 183 10.50 13.17 10.17
C SER A 183 10.84 14.65 9.96
N ALA A 184 11.68 14.98 8.97
CA ALA A 184 12.01 16.36 8.61
C ALA A 184 10.81 17.07 7.97
N HIS A 185 10.09 16.40 7.07
CA HIS A 185 8.85 16.92 6.49
C HIS A 185 7.78 17.18 7.55
N LEU A 186 7.63 16.27 8.51
CA LEU A 186 6.66 16.36 9.60
C LEU A 186 6.99 17.44 10.64
N VAL A 187 8.07 18.22 10.49
CA VAL A 187 8.34 19.38 11.33
C VAL A 187 7.28 20.45 11.10
N ASP A 188 6.97 20.74 9.84
CA ASP A 188 6.07 21.84 9.45
C ASP A 188 4.68 21.34 9.05
N HIS A 189 4.56 20.07 8.67
CA HIS A 189 3.31 19.51 8.16
C HIS A 189 2.83 18.32 9.01
N PRO A 190 1.56 18.31 9.48
CA PRO A 190 1.08 17.17 10.26
C PRO A 190 0.82 15.91 9.43
N TYR A 191 0.67 16.04 8.11
CA TYR A 191 0.48 14.95 7.15
C TYR A 191 1.31 15.23 5.89
N LEU A 192 1.41 14.24 4.99
CA LEU A 192 2.26 14.29 3.79
C LEU A 192 2.03 15.52 2.90
N LEU A 193 0.79 15.98 2.80
CA LEU A 193 0.42 17.12 1.96
C LEU A 193 -0.11 18.31 2.77
N GLY A 194 0.14 18.37 4.08
CA GLY A 194 -0.25 19.50 4.93
C GLY A 194 -1.14 19.10 6.10
N GLY A 195 -2.23 19.85 6.30
CA GLY A 195 -3.08 19.87 7.49
C GLY A 195 -4.02 18.69 7.69
N GLN A 196 -4.22 17.84 6.68
CA GLN A 196 -5.12 16.68 6.72
C GLN A 196 -4.55 15.49 5.93
N PRO A 197 -4.93 14.24 6.25
CA PRO A 197 -4.43 13.07 5.54
C PRO A 197 -5.05 12.96 4.15
N THR A 198 -4.24 12.58 3.17
CA THR A 198 -4.66 12.35 1.79
C THR A 198 -4.48 10.87 1.39
N ILE A 199 -4.86 10.52 0.16
CA ILE A 199 -4.64 9.16 -0.37
C ILE A 199 -3.15 8.74 -0.30
N GLY A 200 -2.23 9.71 -0.36
CA GLY A 200 -0.80 9.47 -0.13
C GLY A 200 -0.47 9.01 1.29
N ASP A 201 -1.03 9.67 2.31
CA ASP A 201 -0.91 9.22 3.71
C ASP A 201 -1.53 7.85 3.92
N PHE A 202 -2.68 7.58 3.32
CA PHE A 202 -3.34 6.27 3.40
C PHE A 202 -2.57 5.16 2.68
N GLY A 203 -1.75 5.50 1.67
CA GLY A 203 -0.75 4.60 1.12
C GLY A 203 0.37 4.29 2.11
N LEU A 204 1.01 5.33 2.65
CA LEU A 204 2.15 5.21 3.57
C LEU A 204 1.78 4.47 4.87
N ILE A 205 0.61 4.77 5.44
CA ILE A 205 0.18 4.19 6.72
C ILE A 205 -0.02 2.68 6.63
N ALA A 206 -0.26 2.15 5.43
CA ALA A 206 -0.46 0.73 5.23
C ALA A 206 0.73 -0.06 5.80
N ALA A 207 1.94 0.20 5.27
CA ALA A 207 3.16 -0.45 5.71
C ALA A 207 3.58 0.02 7.10
N MET A 208 3.45 1.34 7.34
CA MET A 208 3.88 1.97 8.57
C MET A 208 3.13 1.47 9.80
N TRP A 209 1.81 1.30 9.75
CA TRP A 209 1.05 0.77 10.87
C TRP A 209 1.39 -0.69 11.12
N ALA A 210 1.02 -1.58 10.20
CA ALA A 210 0.94 -3.01 10.51
C ALA A 210 2.31 -3.66 10.71
N HIS A 211 3.30 -3.31 9.89
CA HIS A 211 4.62 -3.95 9.90
C HIS A 211 5.64 -3.09 10.61
N LEU A 212 5.75 -1.80 10.25
CA LEU A 212 6.89 -0.98 10.64
C LEU A 212 6.70 -0.21 11.95
N PHE A 213 5.51 -0.24 12.56
CA PHE A 213 5.23 0.41 13.84
C PHE A 213 4.44 -0.47 14.83
N ARG A 214 3.90 -1.61 14.40
CA ARG A 214 3.30 -2.59 15.30
C ARG A 214 4.28 -3.68 15.72
N ASP A 215 5.06 -4.21 14.78
CA ASP A 215 6.03 -5.27 15.08
C ASP A 215 7.14 -4.71 16.00
N PRO A 216 7.58 -5.46 17.04
CA PRO A 216 8.49 -4.96 18.07
C PRO A 216 9.79 -4.34 17.56
N ALA A 217 10.53 -5.02 16.67
CA ALA A 217 11.82 -4.54 16.16
C ALA A 217 11.73 -3.19 15.44
N PRO A 218 10.91 -3.02 14.39
CA PRO A 218 10.81 -1.73 13.71
C PRO A 218 10.11 -0.66 14.57
N GLN A 219 9.16 -1.03 15.44
CA GLN A 219 8.56 -0.06 16.37
C GLN A 219 9.62 0.57 17.28
N ALA A 220 10.50 -0.24 17.86
CA ALA A 220 11.58 0.25 18.71
C ALA A 220 12.53 1.18 17.94
N LEU A 221 12.81 0.89 16.67
CA LEU A 221 13.61 1.74 15.79
C LEU A 221 12.92 3.09 15.55
N VAL A 222 11.64 3.10 15.16
CA VAL A 222 10.87 4.33 14.90
C VAL A 222 10.81 5.20 16.15
N LYS A 223 10.48 4.60 17.31
CA LYS A 223 10.40 5.34 18.59
C LYS A 223 11.73 5.98 18.99
N ARG A 224 12.86 5.33 18.67
CA ARG A 224 14.21 5.83 18.99
C ARG A 224 14.71 6.88 18.00
N ARG A 225 14.45 6.73 16.71
CA ARG A 225 15.07 7.54 15.66
C ARG A 225 14.17 8.61 15.06
N ALA A 226 12.87 8.35 14.96
CA ALA A 226 11.92 9.23 14.29
C ALA A 226 10.58 9.32 15.04
N PRO A 227 10.58 9.86 16.28
CA PRO A 227 9.37 9.94 17.09
C PRO A 227 8.27 10.80 16.45
N ARG A 228 8.59 11.76 15.57
CA ARG A 228 7.57 12.50 14.76
C ARG A 228 6.81 11.57 13.83
N VAL A 229 7.50 10.66 13.16
CA VAL A 229 6.86 9.63 12.31
C VAL A 229 5.99 8.72 13.17
N GLY A 230 6.45 8.33 14.36
CA GLY A 230 5.62 7.58 15.31
C GLY A 230 4.33 8.30 15.69
N ARG A 231 4.39 9.61 15.97
CA ARG A 231 3.19 10.42 16.24
C ARG A 231 2.28 10.56 15.02
N TRP A 232 2.83 10.67 13.81
CA TRP A 232 2.03 10.62 12.59
C TRP A 232 1.30 9.28 12.46
N VAL A 233 1.96 8.15 12.75
CA VAL A 233 1.30 6.83 12.75
C VAL A 233 0.14 6.80 13.75
N GLU A 234 0.35 7.30 14.98
CA GLU A 234 -0.71 7.41 15.99
C GLU A 234 -1.89 8.27 15.49
N ARG A 235 -1.61 9.45 14.93
CA ARG A 235 -2.62 10.36 14.34
C ARG A 235 -3.45 9.68 13.25
N MET A 236 -2.81 8.89 12.39
CA MET A 236 -3.50 8.18 11.30
C MET A 236 -4.42 7.04 11.81
N THR A 237 -4.38 6.69 13.10
CA THR A 237 -5.11 5.52 13.65
C THR A 237 -6.27 5.88 14.56
N THR A 238 -6.61 7.17 14.66
CA THR A 238 -7.66 7.72 15.51
C THR A 238 -8.63 8.60 14.73
N SER A 239 -9.86 8.75 15.25
CA SER A 239 -10.84 9.75 14.81
C SER A 239 -10.62 11.13 15.42
N ASP A 240 -9.80 11.18 16.47
CA ASP A 240 -9.58 12.36 17.31
C ASP A 240 -8.06 12.62 17.42
N PRO A 241 -7.42 13.10 16.34
CA PRO A 241 -5.98 13.33 16.34
C PRO A 241 -5.62 14.52 17.23
N TYR A 242 -4.50 14.40 17.96
CA TYR A 242 -3.90 15.55 18.63
C TYR A 242 -2.85 16.20 17.71
N LEU A 243 -2.82 17.53 17.69
CA LEU A 243 -1.93 18.34 16.84
C LEU A 243 -1.11 19.35 17.65
N HIS A 244 -0.74 19.02 18.89
CA HIS A 244 -0.05 19.95 19.82
C HIS A 244 1.23 20.63 19.28
N GLU A 245 1.81 20.10 18.21
CA GLU A 245 3.03 20.61 17.57
C GLU A 245 2.73 21.55 16.39
N TYR A 246 1.47 21.68 15.99
CA TYR A 246 1.02 22.44 14.83
C TYR A 246 -0.08 23.43 15.23
N GLY A 247 -0.35 24.42 14.37
CA GLY A 247 -1.50 25.31 14.53
C GLY A 247 -2.81 24.64 14.09
N ASP A 248 -3.93 25.32 14.33
CA ASP A 248 -5.28 24.89 13.91
C ASP A 248 -5.52 25.16 12.41
N SER A 249 -4.72 24.55 11.53
CA SER A 249 -4.95 24.57 10.08
C SER A 249 -5.10 23.16 9.51
N SER A 250 -6.13 22.99 8.69
CA SER A 250 -6.37 21.78 7.87
C SER A 250 -5.94 21.97 6.41
N GLU A 251 -5.33 23.12 6.09
CA GLU A 251 -4.94 23.46 4.72
C GLU A 251 -3.84 22.53 4.20
N LEU A 252 -3.98 22.14 2.93
CA LEU A 252 -2.90 21.45 2.23
C LEU A 252 -1.77 22.44 1.89
N VAL A 253 -0.60 21.90 1.55
CA VAL A 253 0.55 22.70 1.08
C VAL A 253 0.18 23.49 -0.17
N ASP A 254 0.81 24.65 -0.35
CA ASP A 254 0.66 25.47 -1.56
C ASP A 254 1.22 24.72 -2.77
N ASP A 255 0.35 24.46 -3.75
CA ASP A 255 0.69 23.71 -4.95
C ASP A 255 1.60 24.48 -5.94
N THR A 256 1.79 25.79 -5.70
CA THR A 256 2.76 26.64 -6.41
C THR A 256 4.12 26.69 -5.72
N ALA A 257 4.22 26.23 -4.47
CA ALA A 257 5.41 26.30 -3.64
C ALA A 257 5.63 24.98 -2.87
N ILE A 258 5.80 23.89 -3.62
CA ILE A 258 6.03 22.55 -3.06
C ILE A 258 7.24 22.57 -2.11
N PRO A 259 7.08 22.15 -0.84
CA PRO A 259 8.18 22.15 0.12
C PRO A 259 9.35 21.26 -0.33
N GLU A 260 10.57 21.74 -0.12
CA GLU A 260 11.79 20.98 -0.41
C GLU A 260 11.85 19.65 0.35
N THR A 261 11.26 19.57 1.55
CA THR A 261 11.15 18.32 2.31
C THR A 261 10.25 17.29 1.62
N LEU A 262 9.20 17.72 0.91
CA LEU A 262 8.35 16.83 0.11
C LEU A 262 9.06 16.39 -1.17
N LEU A 263 9.76 17.31 -1.85
CA LEU A 263 10.60 16.97 -3.01
C LEU A 263 11.72 15.98 -2.64
N ALA A 264 12.32 16.10 -1.46
CA ALA A 264 13.30 15.15 -0.96
C ALA A 264 12.70 13.76 -0.74
N MET A 265 11.46 13.66 -0.24
CA MET A 265 10.75 12.38 -0.18
C MET A 265 10.43 11.82 -1.57
N MET A 266 10.10 12.67 -2.56
CA MET A 266 9.90 12.22 -3.94
C MET A 266 11.19 11.67 -4.56
N ARG A 267 12.33 12.34 -4.33
CA ARG A 267 13.66 11.84 -4.76
C ARG A 267 14.00 10.50 -4.12
N PHE A 268 13.62 10.29 -2.87
CA PHE A 268 13.74 8.97 -2.23
C PHE A 268 12.88 7.91 -2.95
N VAL A 269 11.66 8.23 -3.37
CA VAL A 269 10.84 7.31 -4.19
C VAL A 269 11.50 7.00 -5.53
N ALA A 270 12.16 7.99 -6.16
CA ALA A 270 12.92 7.79 -7.38
C ALA A 270 14.03 6.75 -7.20
N GLU A 271 14.84 6.83 -6.14
CA GLU A 271 15.90 5.85 -5.88
C GLU A 271 15.32 4.47 -5.47
N GLU A 272 14.26 4.46 -4.65
CA GLU A 272 13.75 3.24 -4.04
C GLU A 272 12.89 2.36 -4.92
N TYR A 273 12.12 2.98 -5.82
CA TYR A 273 10.99 2.32 -6.46
C TYR A 273 10.88 2.56 -7.96
N LEU A 274 11.41 3.66 -8.51
CA LEU A 274 11.36 3.88 -9.95
C LEU A 274 12.07 2.79 -10.76
N PRO A 275 13.28 2.29 -10.40
CA PRO A 275 13.92 1.18 -11.12
C PRO A 275 13.07 -0.10 -11.10
N GLU A 276 12.42 -0.38 -9.97
CA GLU A 276 11.54 -1.54 -9.83
C GLU A 276 10.31 -1.40 -10.72
N MET A 277 9.60 -0.25 -10.65
CA MET A 277 8.41 -0.01 -11.46
C MET A 277 8.71 -0.04 -12.96
N THR A 278 9.83 0.54 -13.37
CA THR A 278 10.28 0.54 -14.78
C THR A 278 10.48 -0.89 -15.26
N ALA A 279 11.29 -1.69 -14.53
CA ALA A 279 11.53 -3.08 -14.89
C ALA A 279 10.25 -3.95 -14.85
N HIS A 280 9.30 -3.61 -13.97
CA HIS A 280 8.01 -4.29 -13.90
C HIS A 280 7.14 -4.02 -15.12
N VAL A 281 7.08 -2.76 -15.57
CA VAL A 281 6.37 -2.39 -16.80
C VAL A 281 7.01 -3.05 -18.02
N ASP A 282 8.34 -3.01 -18.14
CA ASP A 282 9.06 -3.65 -19.24
C ASP A 282 8.77 -5.16 -19.29
N ARG A 283 8.91 -5.84 -18.15
CA ARG A 283 8.62 -7.28 -18.06
C ARG A 283 7.16 -7.63 -18.36
N ALA A 284 6.22 -6.79 -17.91
CA ALA A 284 4.80 -6.96 -18.24
C ALA A 284 4.56 -6.80 -19.73
N ASN A 285 5.21 -5.83 -20.38
CA ASN A 285 5.11 -5.60 -21.82
C ASN A 285 5.68 -6.75 -22.65
N GLU A 286 6.85 -7.28 -22.27
CA GLU A 286 7.40 -8.50 -22.87
C GLU A 286 6.41 -9.66 -22.75
N TRP A 287 5.88 -9.90 -21.56
CA TRP A 287 4.94 -11.00 -21.34
C TRP A 287 3.63 -10.81 -22.13
N LEU A 288 3.10 -9.59 -22.23
CA LEU A 288 1.92 -9.30 -23.04
C LEU A 288 2.21 -9.51 -24.54
N ALA A 289 3.39 -9.15 -25.02
CA ALA A 289 3.80 -9.38 -26.40
C ALA A 289 4.00 -10.88 -26.71
N GLU A 290 4.48 -11.67 -25.75
CA GLU A 290 4.57 -13.13 -25.82
C GLU A 290 3.19 -13.83 -25.78
N ASN A 291 2.16 -13.13 -25.31
CA ASN A 291 0.81 -13.67 -25.11
C ASN A 291 -0.27 -12.76 -25.75
N PRO A 292 -0.24 -12.54 -27.07
CA PRO A 292 -1.14 -11.59 -27.74
C PRO A 292 -2.62 -12.01 -27.69
N ASP A 293 -2.89 -13.31 -27.54
CA ASP A 293 -4.24 -13.88 -27.57
C ASP A 293 -4.95 -13.87 -26.20
N ILE A 294 -4.39 -13.18 -25.18
CA ILE A 294 -5.06 -13.04 -23.88
C ILE A 294 -6.42 -12.38 -24.08
N LYS A 295 -7.47 -13.12 -23.74
CA LYS A 295 -8.85 -12.62 -23.80
C LYS A 295 -9.01 -11.40 -22.86
N PRO A 296 -9.53 -10.26 -23.35
CA PRO A 296 -9.89 -9.13 -22.50
C PRO A 296 -10.83 -9.55 -21.35
N GLY A 297 -10.64 -8.94 -20.18
CA GLY A 297 -11.36 -9.28 -18.96
C GLY A 297 -10.83 -10.54 -18.26
N THR A 298 -9.62 -10.99 -18.59
CA THR A 298 -8.93 -12.09 -17.88
C THR A 298 -7.52 -11.66 -17.46
N ASN A 299 -6.92 -12.36 -16.49
CA ASN A 299 -5.51 -12.17 -16.13
C ASN A 299 -4.55 -12.96 -17.04
N GLY A 300 -5.06 -13.67 -18.05
CA GLY A 300 -4.27 -14.53 -18.95
C GLY A 300 -3.78 -15.84 -18.34
N LEU A 301 -4.22 -16.19 -17.13
CA LEU A 301 -3.77 -17.38 -16.40
C LEU A 301 -4.90 -18.37 -16.14
N LYS A 302 -4.54 -19.64 -15.89
CA LYS A 302 -5.51 -20.70 -15.52
C LYS A 302 -6.23 -20.38 -14.20
N ASN A 303 -5.52 -19.77 -13.26
CA ASN A 303 -6.10 -19.34 -11.99
C ASN A 303 -6.38 -17.83 -12.04
N PRO A 304 -7.65 -17.40 -12.08
CA PRO A 304 -8.00 -15.98 -12.12
C PRO A 304 -7.64 -15.24 -10.82
N ALA A 305 -7.46 -15.95 -9.69
CA ALA A 305 -7.04 -15.37 -8.42
C ALA A 305 -5.52 -15.13 -8.31
N ALA A 306 -4.73 -15.55 -9.30
CA ALA A 306 -3.28 -15.35 -9.29
C ALA A 306 -2.93 -13.86 -9.37
N ARG A 307 -1.99 -13.42 -8.52
CA ARG A 307 -1.57 -12.02 -8.39
C ARG A 307 -0.30 -11.67 -9.15
N GLY A 308 0.51 -12.67 -9.49
CA GLY A 308 1.73 -12.50 -10.28
C GLY A 308 1.49 -12.70 -11.77
N LEU A 309 2.31 -12.04 -12.60
CA LEU A 309 2.25 -12.07 -14.07
C LEU A 309 2.25 -13.49 -14.68
N SER A 310 3.01 -14.42 -14.09
CA SER A 310 3.15 -15.81 -14.58
C SER A 310 2.53 -16.87 -13.64
N GLY A 311 1.61 -16.45 -12.78
CA GLY A 311 1.11 -17.25 -11.67
C GLY A 311 1.91 -17.06 -10.37
N GLY A 312 1.59 -17.88 -9.36
CA GLY A 312 2.14 -17.75 -8.01
C GLY A 312 1.46 -16.65 -7.19
N GLY A 313 1.31 -16.88 -5.89
CA GLY A 313 0.77 -15.90 -4.94
C GLY A 313 1.76 -14.79 -4.57
N GLY A 314 2.49 -14.24 -5.54
CA GLY A 314 3.57 -13.26 -5.31
C GLY A 314 4.98 -13.87 -5.12
N LEU A 315 5.15 -15.17 -5.35
CA LEU A 315 6.47 -15.83 -5.36
C LEU A 315 7.23 -15.53 -6.66
N THR A 316 8.56 -15.46 -6.60
CA THR A 316 9.42 -15.30 -7.77
C THR A 316 9.18 -16.45 -8.76
N GLY A 317 8.56 -16.10 -9.90
CA GLY A 317 8.26 -17.02 -11.00
C GLY A 317 8.91 -16.56 -12.31
N ARG A 318 8.54 -17.18 -13.44
CA ARG A 318 9.06 -16.79 -14.78
C ARG A 318 8.70 -15.36 -15.20
N GLY A 319 7.80 -14.70 -14.47
CA GLY A 319 7.38 -13.31 -14.66
C GLY A 319 7.98 -12.34 -13.64
N ALA A 320 9.08 -12.67 -12.97
CA ALA A 320 9.83 -11.72 -12.15
C ALA A 320 10.65 -10.76 -13.03
N ALA A 321 11.02 -9.61 -12.47
CA ALA A 321 11.86 -8.61 -13.12
C ALA A 321 13.11 -8.33 -12.28
N THR A 322 14.24 -8.10 -12.94
CA THR A 322 15.53 -7.78 -12.32
C THR A 322 15.92 -6.34 -12.61
N PHE A 323 16.38 -5.61 -11.60
CA PHE A 323 16.77 -4.20 -11.70
C PHE A 323 17.92 -3.88 -10.75
N ASP A 324 18.61 -2.78 -11.02
CA ASP A 324 19.62 -2.21 -10.12
C ASP A 324 18.94 -1.39 -9.02
N TRP A 325 19.33 -1.62 -7.77
CA TRP A 325 18.84 -0.92 -6.60
C TRP A 325 19.98 -0.77 -5.59
N ARG A 326 20.35 0.47 -5.25
CA ARG A 326 21.42 0.80 -4.30
C ARG A 326 22.72 0.01 -4.50
N GLY A 327 23.18 -0.08 -5.75
CA GLY A 327 24.46 -0.74 -6.08
C GLY A 327 24.40 -2.27 -6.12
N GLN A 328 23.22 -2.88 -5.98
CA GLN A 328 23.02 -4.32 -6.10
C GLN A 328 21.86 -4.66 -7.06
N LYS A 329 21.82 -5.89 -7.55
CA LYS A 329 20.72 -6.37 -8.37
C LYS A 329 19.66 -7.04 -7.51
N LEU A 330 18.42 -6.57 -7.61
CA LEU A 330 17.26 -7.23 -7.02
C LEU A 330 16.44 -7.92 -8.09
N THR A 331 15.72 -8.98 -7.70
CA THR A 331 14.72 -9.63 -8.54
C THR A 331 13.41 -9.73 -7.77
N THR A 332 12.35 -9.12 -8.27
CA THR A 332 11.05 -9.06 -7.59
C THR A 332 9.91 -9.51 -8.50
N SER A 333 8.81 -9.95 -7.87
CA SER A 333 7.62 -10.44 -8.55
C SER A 333 6.82 -9.29 -9.17
N VAL A 334 6.49 -9.40 -10.46
CA VAL A 334 5.62 -8.42 -11.15
C VAL A 334 4.15 -8.69 -10.85
N MET A 335 3.44 -7.67 -10.37
CA MET A 335 2.03 -7.76 -9.96
C MET A 335 1.16 -6.74 -10.71
N PRO A 336 0.15 -7.15 -11.50
CA PRO A 336 -0.70 -6.24 -12.27
C PRO A 336 -1.41 -5.16 -11.44
N TYR A 337 -1.67 -5.42 -10.15
CA TYR A 337 -2.26 -4.46 -9.23
C TYR A 337 -1.47 -3.14 -9.14
N ARG A 338 -0.14 -3.18 -9.25
CA ARG A 338 0.72 -2.00 -9.25
C ARG A 338 0.45 -1.08 -10.44
N PHE A 339 0.20 -1.66 -11.62
CA PHE A 339 -0.13 -0.90 -12.83
C PHE A 339 -1.54 -0.31 -12.73
N TRP A 340 -2.48 -1.01 -12.10
CA TRP A 340 -3.81 -0.46 -11.83
C TRP A 340 -3.75 0.78 -10.93
N LEU A 341 -2.93 0.76 -9.87
CA LEU A 341 -2.69 1.94 -9.05
C LEU A 341 -2.01 3.07 -9.84
N LEU A 342 -0.96 2.75 -10.60
CA LEU A 342 -0.23 3.72 -11.41
C LEU A 342 -1.13 4.39 -12.47
N GLN A 343 -2.05 3.65 -13.07
CA GLN A 343 -3.03 4.19 -14.03
C GLN A 343 -3.94 5.26 -13.42
N ARG A 344 -4.19 5.26 -12.11
CA ARG A 344 -5.02 6.30 -11.45
C ARG A 344 -4.36 7.68 -11.58
N LEU A 345 -3.04 7.73 -11.35
CA LEU A 345 -2.22 8.91 -11.59
C LEU A 345 -2.27 9.35 -13.06
N HIS A 346 -2.23 8.41 -14.00
CA HIS A 346 -2.30 8.73 -15.43
C HIS A 346 -3.65 9.27 -15.85
N ASP A 347 -4.73 8.67 -15.35
CA ASP A 347 -6.10 9.03 -15.71
C ASP A 347 -6.45 10.41 -15.16
N ASP A 348 -6.09 10.70 -13.90
CA ASP A 348 -6.35 12.01 -13.28
C ASP A 348 -5.44 13.10 -13.89
N LEU A 349 -4.19 12.79 -14.27
CA LEU A 349 -3.33 13.72 -15.02
C LEU A 349 -3.90 14.02 -16.41
N ALA A 350 -4.40 13.01 -17.12
CA ALA A 350 -4.98 13.18 -18.45
C ALA A 350 -6.28 13.99 -18.43
N ALA A 351 -6.99 14.01 -17.29
CA ALA A 351 -8.20 14.80 -17.09
C ALA A 351 -7.92 16.27 -16.72
N ALA A 352 -6.73 16.58 -16.22
CA ALA A 352 -6.32 17.95 -15.89
C ALA A 352 -6.12 18.81 -17.16
N ASP A 353 -6.21 20.13 -17.02
CA ASP A 353 -5.93 21.04 -18.13
C ASP A 353 -4.42 21.08 -18.49
N ALA A 354 -4.09 21.73 -19.60
CA ALA A 354 -2.72 21.73 -20.14
C ALA A 354 -1.72 22.46 -19.23
N ASP A 355 -2.16 23.49 -18.51
CA ASP A 355 -1.30 24.27 -17.62
C ASP A 355 -0.99 23.43 -16.38
N ASP A 356 -1.99 22.78 -15.80
CA ASP A 356 -1.82 21.86 -14.68
C ASP A 356 -1.00 20.62 -15.04
N GLN A 357 -1.19 20.04 -16.23
CA GLN A 357 -0.32 18.95 -16.72
C GLN A 357 1.15 19.37 -16.80
N THR A 358 1.42 20.62 -17.21
CA THR A 358 2.77 21.18 -17.26
C THR A 358 3.35 21.34 -15.86
N ARG A 359 2.57 21.90 -14.92
CA ARG A 359 2.98 22.06 -13.52
C ARG A 359 3.27 20.72 -12.84
N VAL A 360 2.44 19.70 -13.08
CA VAL A 360 2.68 18.35 -12.56
C VAL A 360 4.03 17.82 -13.05
N ARG A 361 4.32 17.94 -14.35
CA ARG A 361 5.62 17.51 -14.91
C ARG A 361 6.79 18.27 -14.30
N GLU A 362 6.67 19.57 -14.08
CA GLU A 362 7.72 20.38 -13.43
C GLU A 362 8.03 19.89 -12.02
N VAL A 363 6.99 19.67 -11.20
CA VAL A 363 7.14 19.16 -9.82
C VAL A 363 7.71 17.74 -9.81
N PHE A 364 7.22 16.87 -10.68
CA PHE A 364 7.72 15.50 -10.78
C PHE A 364 9.16 15.44 -11.29
N ARG A 365 9.57 16.35 -12.17
CA ARG A 365 10.96 16.49 -12.60
C ARG A 365 11.85 16.97 -11.46
N ALA A 366 11.39 17.95 -10.69
CA ALA A 366 12.11 18.42 -9.50
C ALA A 366 12.26 17.29 -8.46
N GLY A 367 11.26 16.44 -8.30
CA GLY A 367 11.31 15.25 -7.45
C GLY A 367 11.97 14.02 -8.08
N GLU A 368 12.56 14.12 -9.28
CA GLU A 368 13.21 13.03 -10.01
C GLU A 368 12.32 11.80 -10.32
N VAL A 369 11.01 12.01 -10.36
CA VAL A 369 9.98 10.97 -10.54
C VAL A 369 9.15 11.16 -11.81
N GLU A 370 9.53 12.07 -12.71
CA GLU A 370 8.81 12.37 -13.97
C GLU A 370 8.48 11.12 -14.78
N ALA A 371 9.36 10.12 -14.79
CA ALA A 371 9.13 8.86 -15.51
C ALA A 371 7.85 8.12 -15.08
N PHE A 372 7.40 8.22 -13.82
CA PHE A 372 6.13 7.61 -13.40
C PHE A 372 4.92 8.14 -14.19
N LEU A 373 4.99 9.38 -14.70
CA LEU A 373 3.93 9.97 -15.51
C LEU A 373 3.77 9.29 -16.87
N ASP A 374 4.80 8.59 -17.37
CA ASP A 374 4.89 8.08 -18.74
C ASP A 374 5.05 6.56 -18.83
N LEU A 375 5.39 5.87 -17.74
CA LEU A 375 5.42 4.41 -17.67
C LEU A 375 4.04 3.82 -18.02
N ARG A 376 3.96 2.94 -19.04
CA ARG A 376 2.71 2.31 -19.49
C ARG A 376 2.91 0.85 -19.85
N THR A 377 1.94 0.03 -19.46
CA THR A 377 1.80 -1.32 -20.00
C THR A 377 1.09 -1.30 -21.37
N LEU A 378 1.38 -2.27 -22.24
CA LEU A 378 0.75 -2.43 -23.57
C LEU A 378 -0.77 -2.58 -23.50
N ARG A 379 -1.26 -3.12 -22.37
CA ARG A 379 -2.68 -3.24 -22.04
C ARG A 379 -2.92 -2.63 -20.68
N ARG A 380 -4.11 -2.06 -20.50
CA ARG A 380 -4.52 -1.52 -19.19
C ARG A 380 -4.92 -2.67 -18.27
N VAL A 381 -4.78 -2.45 -16.97
CA VAL A 381 -5.33 -3.31 -15.93
C VAL A 381 -6.64 -2.72 -15.44
N ALA A 382 -7.68 -3.53 -15.35
CA ALA A 382 -8.94 -3.21 -14.69
C ALA A 382 -9.15 -4.13 -13.49
N ARG A 383 -10.01 -3.72 -12.55
CA ARG A 383 -10.53 -4.59 -11.49
C ARG A 383 -11.95 -5.00 -11.85
N VAL A 384 -12.17 -6.29 -12.09
CA VAL A 384 -13.50 -6.86 -12.42
C VAL A 384 -13.75 -8.02 -11.47
N ASN A 385 -14.90 -8.00 -10.79
CA ASN A 385 -15.26 -9.00 -9.76
C ASN A 385 -14.11 -9.20 -8.74
N HIS A 386 -13.53 -8.10 -8.25
CA HIS A 386 -12.43 -8.08 -7.26
C HIS A 386 -11.07 -8.61 -7.73
N LEU A 387 -10.92 -8.88 -9.03
CA LEU A 387 -9.69 -9.45 -9.60
C LEU A 387 -9.09 -8.52 -10.65
N GLU A 388 -7.76 -8.51 -10.71
CA GLU A 388 -7.01 -7.75 -11.70
C GLU A 388 -7.04 -8.46 -13.06
N VAL A 389 -7.47 -7.76 -14.10
CA VAL A 389 -7.62 -8.30 -15.46
C VAL A 389 -7.05 -7.35 -16.51
N TRP A 390 -6.56 -7.90 -17.63
CA TRP A 390 -6.11 -7.11 -18.78
C TRP A 390 -7.31 -6.70 -19.63
N VAL A 391 -7.39 -5.41 -19.99
CA VAL A 391 -8.40 -4.86 -20.91
C VAL A 391 -7.76 -4.39 -22.20
#